data_AF-A0A0D0ATN5-F1
#
_entry.id   AF-A0A0D0ATN5-F1
#
_cell.length_a   1.000
_cell.length_b   1.000
_cell.length_c   1.000
_cell.angle_alpha   90.00
_cell.angle_beta   90.00
_cell.angle_gamma   90.00
#
_symmetry.space_group_name_H-M   'P 1'
#
loop_
_entity.id
_entity.type
_entity.pdbx_description
1 polymer ?
#
loop_
_entity_poly.entity_id
_entity_poly.type
_entity_poly.pdbx_seq_one_letter_code
_entity_poly.pdbx_strand_id
1 'polypeptide(L)'
;MTSSQADALSSLNYIYVSLVTLWVYDYILCLPDAVTLLTDTRWGVSTFLYLTCSHLPLVFMLLNMLVIFQPDMPLHLCRSYNIANTYVGIVSMACAECIFMVRAYAVWEQGKWFAGLEIFTIFAYIVPITVSLQQFNSRVSEPCWVPGISGFLDTETSARIYIAFGLLALAELQTFLLLLYRAVKTHGGWGINNRLIRGLLRDNLLYCSSGFAFAVGIILTTMFFPFPVGHMVAEFVLAHSGGDDYSFGAGSRLLFRLSWSRECTGTSEDRTAPFAALQQISLSQHG
;
A
#
# COMPACT_ATOMS: atom_id res chain seq x y z
N MET A 1 25.29 15.71 -19.85
CA MET A 1 25.12 15.16 -18.50
C MET A 1 26.28 15.66 -17.65
N THR A 2 26.02 16.41 -16.58
CA THR A 2 27.09 16.87 -15.68
C THR A 2 27.57 15.70 -14.82
N SER A 3 28.82 15.73 -14.34
CA SER A 3 29.35 14.68 -13.44
C SER A 3 28.44 14.44 -12.23
N SER A 4 27.87 15.52 -11.68
CA SER A 4 26.91 15.47 -10.57
C SER A 4 25.63 14.66 -10.87
N GLN A 5 25.16 14.64 -12.13
CA GLN A 5 23.97 13.86 -12.51
C GLN A 5 24.27 12.36 -12.60
N ALA A 6 25.47 11.99 -13.05
CA ALA A 6 25.88 10.59 -13.14
C ALA A 6 26.03 9.96 -11.74
N ASP A 7 26.55 10.71 -10.77
CA ASP A 7 26.69 10.26 -9.38
C ASP A 7 25.32 10.06 -8.71
N ALA A 8 24.37 10.97 -8.97
CA ALA A 8 23.00 10.86 -8.47
C ALA A 8 22.27 9.64 -9.06
N LEU A 9 22.41 9.39 -10.38
CA LEU A 9 21.81 8.24 -11.05
C LEU A 9 22.40 6.91 -10.56
N SER A 10 23.70 6.87 -10.28
CA SER A 10 24.34 5.68 -9.73
C SER A 10 23.83 5.38 -8.32
N SER A 11 23.75 6.41 -7.47
CA SER A 11 23.22 6.30 -6.10
C SER A 11 21.77 5.80 -6.08
N LEU A 12 20.96 6.31 -7.00
CA LEU A 12 19.60 5.86 -7.27
C LEU A 12 19.52 4.37 -7.54
N ASN A 13 20.32 3.88 -8.48
CA ASN A 13 20.30 2.48 -8.88
C ASN A 13 20.72 1.57 -7.72
N TYR A 14 21.72 1.96 -6.92
CA TYR A 14 22.13 1.20 -5.74
C TYR A 14 21.03 1.11 -4.69
N ILE A 15 20.37 2.22 -4.40
CA ILE A 15 19.23 2.26 -3.49
C ILE A 15 18.15 1.32 -4.02
N TYR A 16 17.75 1.48 -5.27
CA TYR A 16 16.66 0.72 -5.87
C TYR A 16 16.93 -0.79 -5.85
N VAL A 17 18.16 -1.21 -6.17
CA VAL A 17 18.60 -2.60 -6.07
C VAL A 17 18.53 -3.10 -4.63
N SER A 18 18.97 -2.31 -3.66
CA SER A 18 18.91 -2.67 -2.23
C SER A 18 17.47 -2.83 -1.73
N LEU A 19 16.55 -1.99 -2.21
CA LEU A 19 15.13 -2.08 -1.87
C LEU A 19 14.52 -3.36 -2.45
N VAL A 20 14.83 -3.67 -3.71
CA VAL A 20 14.33 -4.89 -4.35
C VAL A 20 14.91 -6.14 -3.72
N THR A 21 16.19 -6.17 -3.35
CA THR A 21 16.79 -7.34 -2.68
C THR A 21 16.18 -7.58 -1.31
N LEU A 22 15.98 -6.52 -0.52
CA LEU A 22 15.32 -6.61 0.79
C LEU A 22 13.87 -7.08 0.63
N TRP A 23 13.17 -6.57 -0.38
CA TRP A 23 11.81 -6.97 -0.67
C TRP A 23 11.71 -8.44 -1.08
N VAL A 24 12.60 -8.91 -1.97
CA VAL A 24 12.67 -10.31 -2.42
C VAL A 24 13.02 -11.22 -1.25
N TYR A 25 13.94 -10.82 -0.38
CA TYR A 25 14.31 -11.56 0.82
C TYR A 25 13.09 -11.79 1.73
N ASP A 26 12.35 -10.72 2.05
CA ASP A 26 11.14 -10.82 2.85
C ASP A 26 10.05 -11.67 2.17
N TYR A 27 9.93 -11.58 0.84
CA TYR A 27 9.00 -12.40 0.09
C TYR A 27 9.34 -13.89 0.19
N ILE A 28 10.62 -14.25 0.08
CA ILE A 28 11.10 -15.63 0.25
C ILE A 28 10.80 -16.12 1.66
N LEU A 29 10.99 -15.29 2.68
CA LEU A 29 10.67 -15.65 4.07
C LEU A 29 9.16 -15.89 4.29
N CYS A 30 8.29 -15.16 3.59
CA CYS A 30 6.83 -15.33 3.71
C CYS A 30 6.26 -16.45 2.82
N LEU A 31 7.04 -16.96 1.86
CA LEU A 31 6.57 -17.91 0.85
C LEU A 31 6.04 -19.23 1.45
N PRO A 32 6.69 -19.86 2.45
CA PRO A 32 6.18 -21.11 3.04
C PRO A 32 4.78 -20.95 3.66
N ASP A 33 4.53 -19.83 4.33
CA ASP A 33 3.22 -19.55 4.94
C ASP A 33 2.16 -19.24 3.90
N ALA A 34 2.53 -18.55 2.82
CA ALA A 34 1.62 -18.32 1.69
C ALA A 34 1.23 -19.64 1.01
N VAL A 35 2.18 -20.57 0.86
CA VAL A 35 1.93 -21.89 0.28
C VAL A 35 1.03 -22.74 1.18
N THR A 36 1.27 -22.76 2.50
CA THR A 36 0.39 -23.50 3.42
C THR A 36 -1.03 -22.92 3.46
N LEU A 37 -1.18 -21.60 3.41
CA LEU A 37 -2.49 -20.94 3.28
C LEU A 37 -3.19 -21.35 1.97
N LEU A 38 -2.45 -21.43 0.86
CA LEU A 38 -2.95 -21.86 -0.44
C LEU A 38 -3.37 -23.32 -0.49
N THR A 39 -2.65 -24.21 0.22
CA THR A 39 -2.95 -25.65 0.21
C THR A 39 -4.13 -26.00 1.08
N ASP A 40 -4.29 -25.35 2.24
CA ASP A 40 -5.26 -25.76 3.25
C ASP A 40 -6.60 -25.01 3.15
N THR A 41 -6.61 -23.83 2.51
CA THR A 41 -7.79 -22.95 2.51
C THR A 41 -8.60 -23.11 1.22
N ARG A 42 -9.93 -23.14 1.34
CA ARG A 42 -10.82 -23.02 0.17
C ARG A 42 -10.60 -21.66 -0.48
N TRP A 43 -10.48 -21.63 -1.81
CA TRP A 43 -10.26 -20.43 -2.60
C TRP A 43 -11.42 -19.45 -2.44
N GLY A 44 -11.27 -18.48 -1.54
CA GLY A 44 -12.22 -17.41 -1.29
C GLY A 44 -11.75 -16.07 -1.83
N VAL A 45 -12.66 -15.08 -1.88
CA VAL A 45 -12.36 -13.71 -2.33
C VAL A 45 -11.25 -13.07 -1.48
N SER A 46 -11.24 -13.34 -0.17
CA SER A 46 -10.19 -12.84 0.73
C SER A 46 -8.81 -13.42 0.39
N THR A 47 -8.73 -14.70 0.05
CA THR A 47 -7.47 -15.34 -0.39
C THR A 47 -6.97 -14.73 -1.69
N PHE A 48 -7.87 -14.47 -2.65
CA PHE A 48 -7.50 -13.82 -3.91
C PHE A 48 -6.98 -12.39 -3.70
N LEU A 49 -7.69 -11.58 -2.89
CA LEU A 49 -7.25 -10.23 -2.53
C LEU A 49 -5.90 -10.24 -1.83
N TYR A 50 -5.69 -11.20 -0.93
CA TYR A 50 -4.43 -11.38 -0.23
C TYR A 50 -3.26 -11.69 -1.18
N LEU A 51 -3.43 -12.69 -2.04
CA LEU A 51 -2.40 -13.06 -3.02
C LEU A 51 -2.10 -11.90 -3.96
N THR A 52 -3.15 -11.23 -4.44
CA THR A 52 -3.03 -10.09 -5.34
C THR A 52 -2.27 -8.94 -4.68
N CYS A 53 -2.62 -8.58 -3.44
CA CYS A 53 -1.93 -7.52 -2.70
C CYS A 53 -0.46 -7.87 -2.38
N SER A 54 -0.14 -9.16 -2.24
CA SER A 54 1.22 -9.63 -1.96
C SER A 54 2.10 -9.66 -3.20
N HIS A 55 1.57 -10.09 -4.35
CA HIS A 55 2.34 -10.30 -5.57
C HIS A 55 2.37 -9.09 -6.51
N LEU A 56 1.34 -8.23 -6.49
CA LEU A 56 1.34 -7.04 -7.38
C LEU A 56 2.47 -6.04 -7.10
N PRO A 57 2.85 -5.76 -5.84
CA PRO A 57 4.02 -4.90 -5.58
C PRO A 57 5.30 -5.46 -6.20
N LEU A 58 5.46 -6.80 -6.28
CA LEU A 58 6.57 -7.45 -6.96
C LEU A 58 6.60 -7.04 -8.44
N VAL A 59 5.46 -7.22 -9.11
CA VAL A 59 5.31 -6.91 -10.52
C VAL A 59 5.56 -5.42 -10.77
N PHE A 60 5.03 -4.54 -9.91
CA PHE A 60 5.26 -3.10 -9.97
C PHE A 60 6.76 -2.75 -9.90
N MET A 61 7.47 -3.28 -8.91
CA MET A 61 8.90 -3.03 -8.74
C MET A 61 9.73 -3.59 -9.91
N LEU A 62 9.38 -4.77 -10.43
CA LEU A 62 10.04 -5.35 -11.60
C LEU A 62 9.83 -4.51 -12.86
N LEU A 63 8.62 -3.99 -13.09
CA LEU A 63 8.34 -3.13 -14.24
C LEU A 63 9.14 -1.82 -14.15
N ASN A 64 9.21 -1.21 -12.98
CA ASN A 64 10.06 -0.03 -12.75
C ASN A 64 11.56 -0.34 -12.96
N MET A 65 12.05 -1.48 -12.45
CA MET A 65 13.41 -1.94 -12.68
C MET A 65 13.73 -2.08 -14.18
N LEU A 66 12.82 -2.69 -14.95
CA LEU A 66 12.99 -2.87 -16.38
C LEU A 66 13.10 -1.53 -17.12
N VAL A 67 12.31 -0.53 -16.73
CA VAL A 67 12.39 0.82 -17.30
C VAL A 67 13.73 1.48 -16.97
N ILE A 68 14.24 1.32 -15.75
CA ILE A 68 15.52 1.91 -15.32
C ILE A 68 16.71 1.26 -16.02
N PHE A 69 16.70 -0.07 -16.19
CA PHE A 69 17.83 -0.82 -16.76
C PHE A 69 17.90 -0.79 -18.29
N GLN A 70 16.86 -0.35 -18.99
CA GLN A 70 16.81 -0.32 -20.46
C GLN A 70 16.68 1.12 -21.00
N PRO A 71 17.74 1.94 -20.92
CA PRO A 71 17.71 3.33 -21.35
C PRO A 71 17.45 3.50 -22.86
N ASP A 72 17.80 2.50 -23.67
CA ASP A 72 17.65 2.53 -25.13
C ASP A 72 16.34 1.90 -25.63
N MET A 73 15.35 1.71 -24.74
CA MET A 73 14.07 1.11 -25.09
C MET A 73 13.27 2.01 -26.07
N PRO A 74 12.67 1.44 -27.14
CA PRO A 74 11.87 2.24 -28.07
C PRO A 74 10.64 2.83 -27.37
N LEU A 75 10.24 4.03 -27.80
CA LEU A 75 9.20 4.85 -27.16
C LEU A 75 7.87 4.10 -26.91
N HIS A 76 7.46 3.25 -27.85
CA HIS A 76 6.20 2.50 -27.75
C HIS A 76 6.21 1.47 -26.59
N LEU A 77 7.35 0.82 -26.35
CA LEU A 77 7.51 -0.16 -25.26
C LEU A 77 7.53 0.57 -23.92
N CYS A 78 8.30 1.66 -23.79
CA CYS A 78 8.32 2.44 -22.56
C CYS A 78 6.93 2.95 -22.16
N ARG A 79 6.15 3.45 -23.13
CA ARG A 79 4.76 3.86 -22.89
C ARG A 79 3.91 2.69 -22.39
N SER A 80 4.04 1.52 -23.02
CA SER A 80 3.31 0.31 -22.61
C SER A 80 3.68 -0.12 -21.19
N TYR A 81 4.97 -0.06 -20.83
CA TYR A 81 5.44 -0.38 -19.48
C TYR A 81 4.91 0.62 -18.44
N ASN A 82 4.95 1.92 -18.71
CA ASN A 82 4.45 2.92 -17.78
C ASN A 82 2.93 2.79 -17.55
N ILE A 83 2.18 2.52 -18.61
CA ILE A 83 0.74 2.25 -18.51
C ILE A 83 0.51 0.98 -17.68
N ALA A 84 1.20 -0.11 -17.98
CA ALA A 84 1.09 -1.36 -17.23
C ALA A 84 1.43 -1.16 -15.75
N ASN A 85 2.51 -0.43 -15.47
CA ASN A 85 2.96 -0.11 -14.12
C ASN A 85 1.92 0.71 -13.34
N THR A 86 1.33 1.71 -14.00
CA THR A 86 0.23 2.51 -13.43
C THR A 86 -0.96 1.62 -13.07
N TYR A 87 -1.38 0.72 -13.97
CA TYR A 87 -2.49 -0.20 -13.70
C TYR A 87 -2.18 -1.16 -12.56
N VAL A 88 -1.00 -1.77 -12.54
CA VAL A 88 -0.56 -2.64 -11.44
C VAL A 88 -0.56 -1.88 -10.12
N GLY A 89 -0.09 -0.63 -10.11
CA GLY A 89 -0.14 0.27 -8.96
C GLY A 89 -1.58 0.51 -8.47
N ILE A 90 -2.49 0.89 -9.36
CA ILE A 90 -3.92 1.11 -9.04
C ILE A 90 -4.54 -0.16 -8.43
N VAL A 91 -4.33 -1.32 -9.05
CA VAL A 91 -4.91 -2.58 -8.55
C VAL A 91 -4.31 -2.93 -7.19
N SER A 92 -3.00 -2.75 -7.00
CA SER A 92 -2.36 -3.02 -5.71
C SER A 92 -2.92 -2.14 -4.59
N MET A 93 -3.16 -0.86 -4.88
CA MET A 93 -3.74 0.10 -3.95
C MET A 93 -5.20 -0.25 -3.64
N ALA A 94 -6.00 -0.55 -4.66
CA ALA A 94 -7.39 -0.98 -4.48
C ALA A 94 -7.48 -2.26 -3.62
N CYS A 95 -6.58 -3.23 -3.82
CA CYS A 95 -6.53 -4.43 -2.98
C CYS A 95 -6.18 -4.12 -1.52
N ALA A 96 -5.25 -3.20 -1.28
CA ALA A 96 -4.90 -2.76 0.08
C ALA A 96 -6.11 -2.13 0.79
N GLU A 97 -6.82 -1.22 0.10
CA GLU A 97 -8.06 -0.61 0.59
C GLU A 97 -9.14 -1.65 0.91
N CYS A 98 -9.34 -2.64 0.02
CA CYS A 98 -10.28 -3.73 0.28
C CYS A 98 -9.94 -4.50 1.57
N ILE A 99 -8.65 -4.74 1.86
CA ILE A 99 -8.23 -5.43 3.09
C ILE A 99 -8.54 -4.58 4.32
N PHE A 100 -8.25 -3.28 4.27
CA PHE A 100 -8.61 -2.35 5.34
C PHE A 100 -10.12 -2.37 5.61
N MET A 101 -10.93 -2.42 4.57
CA MET A 101 -12.38 -2.45 4.70
C MET A 101 -12.92 -3.75 5.25
N VAL A 102 -12.38 -4.88 4.82
CA VAL A 102 -12.74 -6.17 5.40
C VAL A 102 -12.47 -6.17 6.92
N ARG A 103 -11.35 -5.57 7.35
CA ARG A 103 -11.02 -5.41 8.77
C ARG A 103 -11.96 -4.45 9.49
N ALA A 104 -12.24 -3.28 8.90
CA ALA A 104 -13.17 -2.31 9.47
C ALA A 104 -14.60 -2.87 9.57
N TYR A 105 -15.04 -3.62 8.56
CA TYR A 105 -16.33 -4.28 8.52
C TYR A 105 -16.47 -5.36 9.60
N ALA A 106 -15.43 -6.20 9.77
CA ALA A 106 -15.39 -7.20 10.83
C ALA A 106 -15.48 -6.56 12.22
N VAL A 107 -14.86 -5.39 12.40
CA VAL A 107 -15.00 -4.63 13.65
C VAL A 107 -16.41 -4.08 13.80
N TRP A 108 -17.11 -3.70 12.72
CA TRP A 108 -18.38 -2.96 12.77
C TRP A 108 -19.67 -3.80 12.83
N GLU A 109 -19.61 -4.99 13.40
CA GLU A 109 -20.58 -6.12 13.45
C GLU A 109 -22.11 -5.95 13.29
N GLN A 110 -22.74 -4.77 13.20
CA GLN A 110 -24.21 -4.63 13.18
C GLN A 110 -24.81 -3.53 12.30
N GLY A 111 -24.02 -2.79 11.51
CA GLY A 111 -24.56 -1.66 10.73
C GLY A 111 -24.39 -1.80 9.21
N LYS A 112 -25.39 -2.35 8.50
CA LYS A 112 -25.42 -2.37 7.02
C LYS A 112 -25.22 -0.98 6.40
N TRP A 113 -25.69 0.06 7.11
CA TRP A 113 -25.47 1.46 6.74
C TRP A 113 -23.99 1.86 6.65
N PHE A 114 -23.17 1.43 7.60
CA PHE A 114 -21.74 1.80 7.63
C PHE A 114 -20.96 1.12 6.52
N ALA A 115 -21.30 -0.14 6.21
CA ALA A 115 -20.71 -0.82 5.06
C ALA A 115 -21.06 -0.12 3.75
N GLY A 116 -22.31 0.33 3.59
CA GLY A 116 -22.74 1.11 2.42
C GLY A 116 -21.99 2.44 2.29
N LEU A 117 -21.80 3.15 3.42
CA LEU A 117 -21.05 4.42 3.46
C LEU A 117 -19.59 4.22 3.07
N GLU A 118 -18.94 3.19 3.60
CA GLU A 118 -17.53 2.92 3.30
C GLU A 118 -17.33 2.53 1.82
N ILE A 119 -18.20 1.67 1.29
CA ILE A 119 -18.17 1.30 -0.14
C ILE A 119 -18.37 2.54 -1.02
N PHE A 120 -19.34 3.38 -0.68
CA PHE A 120 -19.59 4.62 -1.41
C PHE A 120 -18.35 5.54 -1.40
N THR A 121 -17.70 5.67 -0.25
CA THR A 121 -16.44 6.40 -0.10
C THR A 121 -15.33 5.85 -1.01
N ILE A 122 -15.15 4.52 -1.12
CA ILE A 122 -14.16 3.95 -2.06
C ILE A 122 -14.42 4.45 -3.47
N PHE A 123 -15.65 4.28 -3.95
CA PHE A 123 -15.99 4.62 -5.32
C PHE A 123 -15.81 6.12 -5.56
N ALA A 124 -16.12 6.94 -4.56
CA ALA A 124 -15.88 8.38 -4.60
C ALA A 124 -14.39 8.75 -4.74
N TYR A 125 -13.46 7.93 -4.26
CA TYR A 125 -12.00 8.17 -4.38
C TYR A 125 -11.36 7.46 -5.58
N ILE A 126 -11.73 6.23 -5.88
CA ILE A 126 -11.16 5.45 -7.00
C ILE A 126 -11.49 6.08 -8.35
N VAL A 127 -12.69 6.61 -8.53
CA VAL A 127 -13.10 7.26 -9.79
C VAL A 127 -12.22 8.47 -10.11
N PRO A 128 -12.07 9.50 -9.24
CA PRO A 128 -11.21 10.63 -9.54
C PRO A 128 -9.73 10.26 -9.66
N ILE A 129 -9.23 9.26 -8.90
CA ILE A 129 -7.85 8.79 -9.03
C ILE A 129 -7.63 8.16 -10.41
N THR A 130 -8.50 7.25 -10.85
CA THR A 130 -8.38 6.59 -12.15
C THR A 130 -8.49 7.58 -13.30
N VAL A 131 -9.43 8.54 -13.24
CA VAL A 131 -9.55 9.61 -14.23
C VAL A 131 -8.30 10.47 -14.27
N SER A 132 -7.75 10.85 -13.11
CA SER A 132 -6.53 11.66 -13.03
C SER A 132 -5.33 10.93 -13.64
N LEU A 133 -5.20 9.63 -13.37
CA LEU A 133 -4.12 8.79 -13.91
C LEU A 133 -4.28 8.53 -15.41
N GLN A 134 -5.49 8.34 -15.92
CA GLN A 134 -5.73 8.20 -17.36
C GLN A 134 -5.38 9.48 -18.11
N GLN A 135 -5.74 10.64 -17.55
CA GLN A 135 -5.37 11.93 -18.13
C GLN A 135 -3.87 12.21 -18.08
N PHE A 136 -3.18 11.74 -17.04
CA PHE A 136 -1.72 11.81 -16.96
C PHE A 136 -1.08 10.98 -18.10
N ASN A 137 -1.53 9.73 -18.28
CA ASN A 137 -1.02 8.84 -19.31
C ASN A 137 -1.29 9.30 -20.77
N SER A 138 -2.33 10.09 -20.99
CA SER A 138 -2.63 10.62 -22.34
C SER A 138 -1.82 11.86 -22.69
N ARG A 139 -1.41 12.66 -21.70
CA ARG A 139 -0.61 13.89 -21.91
C ARG A 139 0.88 13.65 -22.04
N VAL A 140 1.39 12.55 -21.46
CA VAL A 140 2.79 12.16 -21.62
C VAL A 140 2.98 11.61 -23.05
N SER A 141 3.21 12.51 -24.01
CA SER A 141 3.62 12.21 -25.38
C SER A 141 5.14 12.38 -25.61
N GLU A 142 5.90 12.65 -24.54
CA GLU A 142 7.33 12.91 -24.57
C GLU A 142 8.18 11.63 -24.38
N PRO A 143 9.48 11.67 -24.76
CA PRO A 143 10.38 10.52 -24.65
C PRO A 143 10.40 9.93 -23.24
N CYS A 144 10.63 8.62 -23.19
CA CYS A 144 10.58 7.78 -21.99
C CYS A 144 11.04 8.52 -20.72
N TRP A 145 10.09 8.77 -19.81
CA TRP A 145 10.34 9.53 -18.60
C TRP A 145 11.28 8.73 -17.70
N VAL A 146 12.56 9.10 -17.68
CA VAL A 146 13.52 8.59 -16.71
C VAL A 146 13.39 9.45 -15.44
N PRO A 147 12.97 8.87 -14.30
CA PRO A 147 12.91 9.59 -13.03
C PRO A 147 14.31 10.16 -12.73
N GLY A 148 14.43 11.49 -12.73
CA GLY A 148 15.69 12.18 -12.42
C GLY A 148 16.27 13.08 -13.51
N ILE A 149 15.84 12.95 -14.78
CA ILE A 149 16.48 13.66 -15.91
C ILE A 149 15.53 14.66 -16.59
N SER A 150 14.23 14.38 -16.69
CA SER A 150 13.30 15.34 -17.30
C SER A 150 13.03 16.49 -16.35
N GLY A 151 13.55 17.67 -16.72
CA GLY A 151 13.34 18.91 -15.99
C GLY A 151 11.86 19.24 -15.83
N PHE A 152 11.54 19.81 -14.67
CA PHE A 152 10.34 20.62 -14.40
C PHE A 152 9.05 20.03 -14.97
N LEU A 153 8.40 19.12 -14.22
CA LEU A 153 7.00 18.80 -14.47
C LEU A 153 6.22 20.11 -14.56
N ASP A 154 5.45 20.25 -15.63
CA ASP A 154 4.49 21.33 -15.79
C ASP A 154 3.68 21.46 -14.49
N THR A 155 3.51 22.68 -14.00
CA THR A 155 2.82 22.97 -12.73
C THR A 155 1.40 22.38 -12.70
N GLU A 156 0.75 22.26 -13.86
CA GLU A 156 -0.56 21.60 -13.98
C GLU A 156 -0.50 20.09 -13.70
N THR A 157 0.57 19.42 -14.13
CA THR A 157 0.70 17.96 -14.05
C THR A 157 1.03 17.55 -12.61
N SER A 158 1.92 18.29 -11.96
CA SER A 158 2.24 18.09 -10.54
C SER A 158 1.01 18.32 -9.65
N ALA A 159 0.20 19.36 -9.91
CA ALA A 159 -1.05 19.62 -9.17
C ALA A 159 -2.01 18.42 -9.16
N ARG A 160 -2.16 17.71 -10.29
CA ARG A 160 -3.04 16.52 -10.38
C ARG A 160 -2.53 15.36 -9.55
N ILE A 161 -1.22 15.14 -9.56
CA ILE A 161 -0.57 14.11 -8.74
C ILE A 161 -0.79 14.41 -7.26
N TYR A 162 -0.62 15.67 -6.84
CA TYR A 162 -0.92 16.10 -5.46
C TYR A 162 -2.38 15.89 -5.08
N ILE A 163 -3.32 16.18 -5.98
CA ILE A 163 -4.75 15.92 -5.73
C ILE A 163 -4.98 14.42 -5.53
N ALA A 164 -4.40 13.55 -6.37
CA ALA A 164 -4.54 12.10 -6.22
C ALA A 164 -3.98 11.59 -4.88
N PHE A 165 -2.77 12.03 -4.48
CA PHE A 165 -2.19 11.68 -3.19
C PHE A 165 -2.97 12.27 -2.01
N GLY A 166 -3.50 13.48 -2.15
CA GLY A 166 -4.35 14.10 -1.14
C GLY A 166 -5.66 13.32 -0.92
N LEU A 167 -6.32 12.89 -2.00
CA LEU A 167 -7.52 12.05 -1.92
C LEU A 167 -7.23 10.70 -1.25
N LEU A 168 -6.09 10.09 -1.58
CA LEU A 168 -5.66 8.84 -0.94
C LEU A 168 -5.40 9.03 0.56
N ALA A 169 -4.69 10.09 0.95
CA ALA A 169 -4.45 10.39 2.37
C ALA A 169 -5.73 10.71 3.14
N LEU A 170 -6.72 11.34 2.49
CA LEU A 170 -8.04 11.57 3.06
C LEU A 170 -8.82 10.25 3.27
N ALA A 171 -8.72 9.31 2.32
CA ALA A 171 -9.32 7.98 2.45
C ALA A 171 -8.74 7.24 3.66
N GLU A 172 -7.41 7.18 3.76
CA GLU A 172 -6.69 6.59 4.90
C GLU A 172 -7.07 7.27 6.23
N LEU A 173 -7.16 8.61 6.25
CA LEU A 173 -7.59 9.35 7.43
C LEU A 173 -9.04 9.01 7.82
N GLN A 174 -9.95 8.88 6.86
CA GLN A 174 -11.33 8.51 7.13
C GLN A 174 -11.41 7.13 7.80
N THR A 175 -10.77 6.11 7.22
CA THR A 175 -10.77 4.76 7.78
C THR A 175 -10.09 4.72 9.16
N PHE A 176 -9.01 5.50 9.35
CA PHE A 176 -8.37 5.68 10.65
C PHE A 176 -9.31 6.27 11.70
N LEU A 177 -10.02 7.35 11.35
CA LEU A 177 -10.97 8.02 12.25
C LEU A 177 -12.14 7.11 12.62
N LEU A 178 -12.63 6.29 11.68
CA LEU A 178 -13.68 5.30 11.96
C LEU A 178 -13.20 4.25 12.96
N LEU A 179 -12.02 3.68 12.76
CA LEU A 179 -11.42 2.70 13.68
C LEU A 179 -11.15 3.34 15.06
N LEU A 180 -10.63 4.55 15.09
CA LEU A 180 -10.35 5.30 16.32
C LEU A 180 -11.64 5.64 17.07
N TYR A 181 -12.68 6.11 16.37
CA TYR A 181 -13.98 6.40 16.96
C TYR A 181 -14.56 5.16 17.64
N ARG A 182 -14.48 3.99 16.99
CA ARG A 182 -14.89 2.72 17.58
C ARG A 182 -14.06 2.38 18.81
N ALA A 183 -12.74 2.54 18.73
CA ALA A 183 -11.85 2.29 19.87
C ALA A 183 -12.20 3.15 21.09
N VAL A 184 -12.43 4.44 20.90
CA VAL A 184 -12.82 5.36 21.98
C VAL A 184 -14.20 4.99 22.53
N LYS A 185 -15.18 4.69 21.66
CA LYS A 185 -16.53 4.30 22.07
C LYS A 185 -16.53 2.99 22.88
N THR A 186 -15.71 2.02 22.49
CA THR A 186 -15.54 0.76 23.22
C THR A 186 -14.87 0.97 24.59
N HIS A 187 -13.92 1.91 24.70
CA HIS A 187 -13.29 2.25 25.97
C HIS A 187 -14.18 3.11 26.89
N GLY A 188 -15.09 3.91 26.34
CA GLY A 188 -15.89 4.91 27.06
C GLY A 188 -17.13 4.42 27.81
N GLY A 189 -17.37 3.11 27.93
CA GLY A 189 -18.44 2.59 28.81
C GLY A 189 -19.44 1.61 28.18
N TRP A 190 -19.23 1.17 26.94
CA TRP A 190 -19.95 0.02 26.38
C TRP A 190 -19.14 -1.25 26.64
N GLY A 191 -19.57 -2.04 27.63
CA GLY A 191 -18.87 -3.21 28.18
C GLY A 191 -18.64 -4.37 27.21
N ILE A 192 -17.78 -4.17 26.21
CA ILE A 192 -17.20 -5.25 25.42
C ILE A 192 -15.93 -5.69 26.16
N ASN A 193 -16.11 -6.57 27.15
CA ASN A 193 -15.01 -7.13 27.96
C ASN A 193 -14.20 -8.21 27.22
N ASN A 194 -14.43 -8.41 25.93
CA ASN A 194 -13.71 -9.41 25.15
C ASN A 194 -12.28 -8.93 24.89
N ARG A 195 -11.33 -9.54 25.63
CA ARG A 195 -9.88 -9.35 25.48
C ARG A 195 -9.43 -9.51 24.01
N LEU A 196 -10.09 -10.39 23.26
CA LEU A 196 -9.84 -10.64 21.84
C LEU A 196 -10.10 -9.40 20.96
N ILE A 197 -11.28 -8.77 21.11
CA ILE A 197 -11.66 -7.58 20.31
C ILE A 197 -10.71 -6.42 20.61
N ARG A 198 -10.29 -6.27 21.87
CA ARG A 198 -9.32 -5.24 22.26
C ARG A 198 -7.94 -5.45 21.64
N GLY A 199 -7.46 -6.70 21.60
CA GLY A 199 -6.21 -7.05 20.91
C GLY A 199 -6.28 -6.70 19.43
N LEU A 200 -7.30 -7.23 18.75
CA LEU A 200 -7.55 -6.99 17.32
C LEU A 200 -7.64 -5.49 17.00
N LEU A 201 -8.32 -4.71 17.83
CA LEU A 201 -8.48 -3.27 17.64
C LEU A 201 -7.16 -2.51 17.82
N ARG A 202 -6.34 -2.90 18.81
CA ARG A 202 -5.04 -2.28 19.07
C ARG A 202 -4.07 -2.50 17.91
N ASP A 203 -4.03 -3.73 17.41
CA ASP A 203 -3.14 -4.09 16.30
C ASP A 203 -3.57 -3.41 15.00
N ASN A 204 -4.87 -3.34 14.73
CA ASN A 204 -5.42 -2.59 13.60
C ASN A 204 -5.21 -1.08 13.73
N LEU A 205 -5.33 -0.50 14.92
CA LEU A 205 -5.12 0.93 15.14
C LEU A 205 -3.65 1.31 14.94
N LEU A 206 -2.71 0.51 15.48
CA LEU A 206 -1.29 0.70 15.25
C LEU A 206 -0.98 0.66 13.75
N TYR A 207 -1.53 -0.34 13.05
CA TYR A 207 -1.36 -0.47 11.61
C TYR A 207 -1.88 0.75 10.85
N CYS A 208 -3.13 1.16 11.10
CA CYS A 208 -3.72 2.30 10.41
C CYS A 208 -3.01 3.62 10.75
N SER A 209 -2.61 3.82 12.01
CA SER A 209 -1.85 5.01 12.43
C SER A 209 -0.51 5.14 11.69
N SER A 210 0.18 4.02 11.52
CA SER A 210 1.42 4.00 10.76
C SER A 210 1.17 4.27 9.28
N GLY A 211 0.12 3.68 8.68
CA GLY A 211 -0.28 3.91 7.28
C GLY A 211 -0.52 5.39 6.99
N PHE A 212 -1.28 6.02 7.89
CA PHE A 212 -1.52 7.46 7.85
C PHE A 212 -0.23 8.29 7.97
N ALA A 213 0.62 8.00 8.96
CA ALA A 213 1.90 8.70 9.13
C ALA A 213 2.79 8.59 7.88
N PHE A 214 2.76 7.42 7.23
CA PHE A 214 3.47 7.17 5.99
C PHE A 214 2.91 7.98 4.80
N ALA A 215 1.59 8.01 4.64
CA ALA A 215 0.95 8.84 3.61
C ALA A 215 1.29 10.32 3.78
N VAL A 216 1.26 10.82 5.02
CA VAL A 216 1.71 12.18 5.36
C VAL A 216 3.19 12.37 5.04
N GLY A 217 4.04 11.40 5.37
CA GLY A 217 5.46 11.40 5.02
C GLY A 217 5.71 11.53 3.52
N ILE A 218 4.99 10.78 2.68
CA ILE A 218 5.08 10.91 1.21
C ILE A 218 4.69 12.31 0.76
N ILE A 219 3.56 12.84 1.27
CA ILE A 219 3.08 14.18 0.88
C ILE A 219 4.11 15.24 1.26
N LEU A 220 4.59 15.22 2.51
CA LEU A 220 5.59 16.16 2.99
C LEU A 220 6.86 16.04 2.16
N THR A 221 7.33 14.82 1.90
CA THR A 221 8.53 14.60 1.10
C THR A 221 8.36 15.16 -0.31
N THR A 222 7.23 14.89 -0.96
CA THR A 222 6.95 15.38 -2.32
C THR A 222 6.85 16.90 -2.36
N MET A 223 6.33 17.53 -1.29
CA MET A 223 6.22 18.98 -1.16
C MET A 223 7.56 19.67 -0.88
N PHE A 224 8.38 19.11 0.02
CA PHE A 224 9.60 19.74 0.51
C PHE A 224 10.84 19.41 -0.34
N PHE A 225 10.87 18.25 -0.99
CA PHE A 225 12.01 17.84 -1.81
C PHE A 225 11.72 18.08 -3.29
N PRO A 226 12.65 18.68 -4.04
CA PRO A 226 12.51 18.81 -5.49
C PRO A 226 12.26 17.42 -6.10
N PHE A 227 11.30 17.36 -7.04
CA PHE A 227 10.69 16.16 -7.62
C PHE A 227 11.58 14.92 -7.80
N PRO A 228 12.85 15.01 -8.27
CA PRO A 228 13.72 13.83 -8.35
C PRO A 228 13.97 13.18 -6.99
N VAL A 229 14.16 13.95 -5.91
CA VAL A 229 14.43 13.43 -4.57
C VAL A 229 13.14 13.05 -3.84
N GLY A 230 12.03 13.73 -4.13
CA GLY A 230 10.71 13.42 -3.56
C GLY A 230 10.21 12.03 -3.93
N HIS A 231 10.32 11.66 -5.21
CA HIS A 231 9.99 10.31 -5.68
C HIS A 231 10.91 9.24 -5.08
N MET A 232 12.21 9.56 -4.93
CA MET A 232 13.18 8.66 -4.30
C MET A 232 12.83 8.36 -2.86
N VAL A 233 12.52 9.38 -2.07
CA VAL A 233 12.20 9.18 -0.66
C VAL A 233 10.82 8.54 -0.50
N ALA A 234 9.85 8.81 -1.39
CA ALA A 234 8.59 8.06 -1.40
C ALA A 234 8.81 6.56 -1.65
N GLU A 235 9.67 6.19 -2.61
CA GLU A 235 10.10 4.80 -2.88
C GLU A 235 10.97 4.21 -1.75
N PHE A 236 11.82 5.02 -1.12
CA PHE A 236 12.71 4.62 -0.01
C PHE A 236 11.96 4.33 1.28
N VAL A 237 11.00 5.21 1.63
CA VAL A 237 10.13 5.06 2.80
C VAL A 237 9.24 3.82 2.61
N LEU A 238 8.97 3.36 1.38
CA LEU A 238 8.28 2.09 1.11
C LEU A 238 9.12 0.84 1.41
N ALA A 239 10.45 0.95 1.49
CA ALA A 239 11.33 -0.21 1.39
C ALA A 239 12.46 -0.30 2.44
N HIS A 240 12.53 0.63 3.40
CA HIS A 240 13.51 0.54 4.49
C HIS A 240 12.88 0.45 5.89
N SER A 241 13.10 -0.66 6.59
CA SER A 241 13.37 -0.67 8.04
C SER A 241 14.10 -1.96 8.44
N GLY A 242 15.37 -1.79 8.80
CA GLY A 242 16.21 -2.78 9.48
C GLY A 242 17.54 -2.15 9.86
N GLY A 243 17.68 -1.70 11.11
CA GLY A 243 18.95 -1.26 11.69
C GLY A 243 18.87 0.01 12.55
N ASP A 244 18.65 -0.20 13.85
CA ASP A 244 18.99 0.59 15.05
C ASP A 244 18.85 2.13 15.09
N ASP A 245 18.05 2.53 16.10
CA ASP A 245 17.94 3.81 16.81
C ASP A 245 18.02 5.13 16.02
N TYR A 246 16.87 5.82 16.04
CA TYR A 246 16.59 7.17 15.51
C TYR A 246 16.36 7.28 14.00
N SER A 247 15.24 6.75 13.49
CA SER A 247 14.46 7.43 12.45
C SER A 247 13.03 6.94 12.36
N PHE A 248 12.11 7.87 12.59
CA PHE A 248 10.66 7.68 12.63
C PHE A 248 10.13 7.83 11.20
N GLY A 249 9.86 6.72 10.48
CA GLY A 249 9.26 6.86 9.15
C GLY A 249 9.37 5.69 8.19
N ALA A 250 8.92 4.49 8.58
CA ALA A 250 8.55 3.42 7.64
C ALA A 250 7.68 2.34 8.34
N GLY A 251 6.94 2.74 9.37
CA GLY A 251 6.25 1.80 10.24
C GLY A 251 5.10 1.07 9.54
N SER A 252 4.51 1.55 8.45
CA SER A 252 3.20 1.03 8.02
C SER A 252 3.20 -0.28 7.28
N ARG A 253 3.99 -0.36 6.20
CA ARG A 253 4.15 -1.61 5.45
C ARG A 253 5.07 -2.58 6.19
N LEU A 254 5.98 -2.06 7.01
CA LEU A 254 6.79 -2.88 7.91
C LEU A 254 6.03 -3.33 9.16
N LEU A 255 5.01 -2.62 9.65
CA LEU A 255 4.09 -3.11 10.70
C LEU A 255 2.99 -4.00 10.10
N PHE A 256 2.60 -3.80 8.83
CA PHE A 256 1.86 -4.83 8.10
C PHE A 256 2.70 -6.09 8.01
N ARG A 257 3.99 -5.98 7.67
CA ARG A 257 4.94 -7.10 7.63
C ARG A 257 5.37 -7.63 9.00
N LEU A 258 5.44 -6.84 10.08
CA LEU A 258 5.83 -7.28 11.42
C LEU A 258 4.64 -7.84 12.21
N SER A 259 3.42 -7.32 11.98
CA SER A 259 2.19 -7.96 12.42
C SER A 259 1.98 -9.26 11.65
N TRP A 260 2.16 -9.25 10.32
CA TRP A 260 2.09 -10.47 9.52
C TRP A 260 3.22 -11.44 9.85
N SER A 261 4.46 -10.97 10.10
CA SER A 261 5.58 -11.78 10.56
C SER A 261 5.34 -12.32 11.97
N ARG A 262 4.64 -11.59 12.85
CA ARG A 262 4.12 -12.13 14.11
C ARG A 262 3.02 -13.16 13.90
N GLU A 263 2.16 -13.01 12.89
CA GLU A 263 1.19 -14.03 12.47
C GLU A 263 1.88 -15.27 11.86
N CYS A 264 2.98 -15.09 11.13
CA CYS A 264 3.83 -16.14 10.54
C CYS A 264 4.64 -16.89 11.61
N THR A 265 5.16 -16.16 12.60
CA THR A 265 5.98 -16.73 13.70
C THR A 265 5.14 -17.18 14.90
N GLY A 266 3.87 -16.80 14.99
CA GLY A 266 2.94 -17.22 16.04
C GLY A 266 2.60 -18.70 15.90
N THR A 267 2.62 -19.45 17.00
CA THR A 267 2.25 -20.87 17.03
C THR A 267 0.82 -21.11 16.49
N SER A 268 0.59 -22.25 15.82
CA SER A 268 -0.60 -22.53 14.99
C SER A 268 -1.97 -22.40 15.69
N GLU A 269 -2.01 -22.28 17.01
CA GLU A 269 -3.24 -22.24 17.81
C GLU A 269 -3.92 -20.85 17.83
N ASP A 270 -3.20 -19.76 17.56
CA ASP A 270 -3.76 -18.39 17.52
C ASP A 270 -4.12 -17.91 16.09
N ARG A 271 -3.72 -18.67 15.05
CA ARG A 271 -3.79 -18.25 13.64
C ARG A 271 -5.19 -18.30 13.02
N THR A 272 -6.12 -19.06 13.61
CA THR A 272 -7.46 -19.24 13.01
C THR A 272 -8.44 -18.14 13.38
N ALA A 273 -8.21 -17.32 14.41
CA ALA A 273 -9.25 -16.42 14.92
C ALA A 273 -9.76 -15.34 13.90
N PRO A 274 -8.90 -14.58 13.20
CA PRO A 274 -9.38 -13.55 12.27
C PRO A 274 -9.91 -14.12 10.95
N PHE A 275 -9.31 -15.20 10.44
CA PHE A 275 -9.76 -15.86 9.21
C PHE A 275 -11.01 -16.75 9.44
N ALA A 276 -11.12 -17.44 10.58
CA ALA A 276 -12.34 -18.17 10.93
C ALA A 276 -13.51 -17.20 11.17
N ALA A 277 -13.27 -15.99 11.68
CA ALA A 277 -14.29 -14.95 11.75
C ALA A 277 -14.78 -14.52 10.35
N LEU A 278 -13.87 -14.31 9.39
CA LEU A 278 -14.24 -14.00 8.00
C LEU A 278 -14.97 -15.17 7.31
N GLN A 279 -14.55 -16.39 7.59
CA GLN A 279 -15.17 -17.60 7.03
C GLN A 279 -16.53 -17.89 7.67
N GLN A 280 -16.72 -17.60 8.96
CA GLN A 280 -18.02 -17.62 9.63
C GLN A 280 -18.95 -16.52 9.11
N ILE A 281 -18.45 -15.32 8.81
CA ILE A 281 -19.24 -14.24 8.20
C ILE A 281 -19.70 -14.63 6.79
N SER A 282 -18.83 -15.25 5.99
CA SER A 282 -19.19 -15.73 4.65
C SER A 282 -20.21 -16.88 4.68
N LEU A 283 -20.18 -17.73 5.71
CA LEU A 283 -21.14 -18.83 5.89
C LEU A 283 -22.48 -18.33 6.46
N SER A 284 -22.45 -17.29 7.29
CA SER A 284 -23.64 -16.64 7.87
C SER A 284 -24.48 -15.88 6.85
N GLN A 285 -23.88 -15.36 5.77
CA GLN A 285 -24.64 -14.66 4.71
C GLN A 285 -25.34 -15.59 3.71
N HIS A 286 -25.11 -16.90 3.76
CA HIS A 286 -25.71 -17.89 2.86
C HIS A 286 -26.71 -18.84 3.55
N GLY A 287 -27.07 -18.60 4.81
CA GLY A 287 -28.15 -19.28 5.54
C GLY A 287 -29.27 -18.32 5.91
#